data_AF-A0A8T7H1W1-F1
#
_entry.id   AF-A0A8T7H1W1-F1
#
_cell.length_a   1.000
_cell.length_b   1.000
_cell.length_c   1.000
_cell.angle_alpha   90.00
_cell.angle_beta   90.00
_cell.angle_gamma   90.00
#
_symmetry.space_group_name_H-M   'P 1'
#
loop_
_entity.id
_entity.type
_entity.pdbx_description
1 polymer ?
#
loop_
_entity_poly.entity_id
_entity_poly.type
_entity_poly.pdbx_seq_one_letter_code
_entity_poly.pdbx_strand_id
1 'polypeptide(L)'
;MEETQEMDTARKRYEFKKMLERLAEKEGSGTELITLYIPPDKQIYDVTAQLRDEFGQCANIKSKQTRTNVQSAISSILARLKYYKRPPENGMAVFCGTINAGGDRTSLECEIIEPPEPLNTYIYRCSSTFELEPLQEMLGEKEVYGLIVIDRREAYIGFLRGNR
;
A
#
# COMPACT_ATOMS: atom_id res chain seq x y z
N MET A 1 -26.19 15.53 10.58
CA MET A 1 -24.72 15.65 10.53
C MET A 1 -24.06 14.27 10.48
N GLU A 2 -24.56 13.28 11.23
CA GLU A 2 -24.10 11.88 11.15
C GLU A 2 -24.32 11.21 9.78
N GLU A 3 -25.50 11.36 9.15
CA GLU A 3 -25.78 10.77 7.83
C GLU A 3 -24.82 11.24 6.73
N THR A 4 -24.33 12.49 6.80
CA THR A 4 -23.39 13.05 5.83
C THR A 4 -21.98 12.43 5.99
N GLN A 5 -21.56 12.16 7.23
CA GLN A 5 -20.26 11.52 7.51
C GLN A 5 -20.27 10.03 7.17
N GLU A 6 -21.39 9.32 7.36
CA GLU A 6 -21.52 7.92 6.95
C GLU A 6 -21.50 7.76 5.42
N MET A 7 -22.21 8.63 4.69
CA MET A 7 -22.20 8.63 3.23
C MET A 7 -20.81 8.91 2.64
N ASP A 8 -20.04 9.84 3.21
CA ASP A 8 -18.68 10.13 2.77
C ASP A 8 -17.72 8.96 3.06
N THR A 9 -17.90 8.27 4.19
CA THR A 9 -17.07 7.10 4.54
C THR A 9 -17.36 5.92 3.61
N ALA A 10 -18.63 5.67 3.28
CA ALA A 10 -19.02 4.63 2.33
C ALA A 10 -18.49 4.92 0.91
N ARG A 11 -18.53 6.18 0.46
CA ARG A 11 -17.96 6.61 -0.81
C ARG A 11 -16.45 6.43 -0.87
N LYS A 12 -15.72 6.89 0.15
CA LYS A 12 -14.26 6.72 0.24
C LYS A 12 -13.85 5.24 0.21
N ARG A 13 -14.58 4.38 0.94
CA ARG A 13 -14.37 2.92 0.91
C ARG A 13 -14.58 2.34 -0.49
N TYR A 14 -15.63 2.77 -1.19
CA TYR A 14 -15.91 2.32 -2.55
C TYR A 14 -14.82 2.75 -3.54
N GLU A 15 -14.36 4.00 -3.46
CA GLU A 15 -13.26 4.52 -4.29
C GLU A 15 -11.95 3.77 -4.00
N PHE A 16 -11.65 3.54 -2.72
CA PHE A 16 -10.48 2.78 -2.29
C PHE A 16 -10.52 1.34 -2.82
N LYS A 17 -11.68 0.67 -2.73
CA LYS A 17 -11.88 -0.66 -3.28
C LYS A 17 -11.66 -0.70 -4.79
N LYS A 18 -12.29 0.21 -5.55
CA LYS A 18 -12.09 0.31 -7.00
C LYS A 18 -10.64 0.56 -7.38
N MET A 19 -9.94 1.37 -6.59
CA MET A 19 -8.53 1.65 -6.82
C MET A 19 -7.66 0.40 -6.60
N LEU A 20 -7.94 -0.40 -5.55
CA LEU A 20 -7.25 -1.67 -5.32
C LEU A 20 -7.55 -2.69 -6.41
N GLU A 21 -8.79 -2.77 -6.89
CA GLU A 21 -9.16 -3.61 -8.04
C GLU A 21 -8.36 -3.20 -9.29
N ARG A 22 -8.26 -1.90 -9.60
CA ARG A 22 -7.45 -1.38 -10.70
C ARG A 22 -5.95 -1.70 -10.54
N LEU A 23 -5.44 -1.69 -9.32
CA LEU A 23 -4.04 -2.07 -9.06
C LEU A 23 -3.83 -3.58 -9.16
N ALA A 24 -4.82 -4.39 -8.80
CA ALA A 24 -4.75 -5.85 -8.85
C ALA A 24 -4.71 -6.36 -10.30
N GLU A 25 -5.38 -5.67 -11.22
CA GLU A 25 -5.37 -5.99 -12.66
C GLU A 25 -4.03 -5.67 -13.36
N LYS A 26 -3.13 -4.93 -12.70
CA LYS A 26 -1.85 -4.54 -13.27
C LYS A 26 -0.82 -5.67 -13.09
N GLU A 27 -0.37 -6.20 -14.22
CA GLU A 27 0.72 -7.18 -14.28
C GLU A 27 1.92 -6.62 -15.04
N GLY A 28 3.10 -6.82 -14.47
CA GLY A 28 4.37 -6.56 -15.13
C GLY A 28 4.80 -7.74 -15.99
N SER A 29 5.58 -7.49 -17.04
CA SER A 29 6.16 -8.54 -17.89
C SER A 29 7.25 -9.38 -17.20
N GLY A 30 7.66 -8.98 -15.99
CA GLY A 30 8.63 -9.64 -15.13
C GLY A 30 8.59 -9.06 -13.71
N THR A 31 9.64 -9.29 -12.91
CA THR A 31 9.79 -8.73 -11.56
C THR A 31 10.16 -7.24 -11.62
N GLU A 32 9.17 -6.40 -11.93
CA GLU A 32 9.38 -4.99 -12.31
C GLU A 32 8.39 -4.04 -11.62
N LEU A 33 7.47 -4.58 -10.81
CA LEU A 33 6.52 -3.82 -10.01
C LEU A 33 7.04 -3.74 -8.58
N ILE A 34 7.19 -2.52 -8.08
CA ILE A 34 7.64 -2.21 -6.73
C ILE A 34 6.42 -1.86 -5.89
N THR A 35 6.31 -2.56 -4.76
CA THR A 35 5.38 -2.24 -3.69
C THR A 35 6.16 -1.77 -2.47
N LEU A 36 5.79 -0.61 -1.93
CA LEU A 36 6.43 0.00 -0.78
C LEU A 36 5.38 0.49 0.21
N TYR A 37 5.39 -0.06 1.42
CA TYR A 37 4.57 0.39 2.54
C TYR A 37 5.44 1.13 3.53
N ILE A 38 5.05 2.35 3.86
CA ILE A 38 5.76 3.23 4.79
C ILE A 38 4.83 3.52 5.98
N PRO A 39 5.14 3.00 7.17
CA PRO A 39 4.38 3.31 8.37
C PRO A 39 4.64 4.76 8.82
N PRO A 40 3.71 5.37 9.58
CA PRO A 40 3.78 6.79 9.93
C PRO A 40 4.97 7.17 10.83
N ASP A 41 5.53 6.20 11.56
CA ASP A 41 6.69 6.36 12.43
C ASP A 41 8.02 6.40 11.67
N LYS A 42 8.06 5.89 10.43
CA LYS A 42 9.30 5.78 9.65
C LYS A 42 9.63 7.09 8.91
N GLN A 43 10.86 7.56 9.06
CA GLN A 43 11.28 8.80 8.39
C GLN A 43 11.48 8.59 6.88
N ILE A 44 10.97 9.53 6.08
CA ILE A 44 11.14 9.53 4.61
C ILE A 44 12.62 9.54 4.22
N TYR A 45 13.48 10.15 5.03
CA TYR A 45 14.94 10.15 4.81
C TYR A 45 15.51 8.72 4.79
N ASP A 46 15.17 7.89 5.78
CA ASP A 46 15.65 6.51 5.87
C ASP A 46 15.13 5.66 4.70
N VAL A 47 13.86 5.86 4.32
CA VAL A 47 13.27 5.21 3.14
C VAL A 47 14.00 5.64 1.87
N THR A 48 14.31 6.93 1.74
CA THR A 48 15.04 7.48 0.59
C THR A 48 16.46 6.92 0.51
N ALA A 49 17.15 6.76 1.63
CA ALA A 49 18.47 6.16 1.69
C ALA A 49 18.43 4.69 1.25
N GLN A 50 17.51 3.91 1.82
CA GLN A 50 17.31 2.51 1.44
C GLN A 50 17.01 2.36 -0.06
N LEU A 51 16.11 3.17 -0.61
CA LEU A 51 15.79 3.13 -2.05
C LEU A 51 16.98 3.46 -2.95
N ARG A 52 17.92 4.30 -2.50
CA ARG A 52 19.17 4.56 -3.25
C ARG A 52 20.10 3.35 -3.23
N ASP A 53 20.17 2.65 -2.10
CA ASP A 53 20.96 1.42 -2.00
C ASP A 53 20.37 0.33 -2.91
N GLU A 54 19.04 0.18 -2.91
CA GLU A 54 18.31 -0.71 -3.83
C GLU A 54 18.56 -0.35 -5.31
N PHE A 55 18.57 0.95 -5.64
CA PHE A 55 18.90 1.42 -6.99
C PHE A 55 20.31 0.97 -7.43
N GLY A 56 21.29 1.02 -6.51
CA GLY A 56 22.64 0.52 -6.75
C GLY A 56 22.68 -0.99 -6.97
N GLN A 57 21.93 -1.75 -6.17
CA GLN A 57 21.86 -3.21 -6.27
C GLN A 57 21.20 -3.68 -7.57
N CYS A 58 20.27 -2.89 -8.14
CA CYS A 58 19.65 -3.18 -9.44
C CYS A 58 20.68 -3.36 -10.56
N ALA A 59 21.88 -2.78 -10.45
CA ALA A 59 22.96 -2.97 -11.42
C ALA A 59 23.30 -4.45 -11.67
N ASN A 60 23.10 -5.32 -10.69
CA ASN A 60 23.40 -6.75 -10.75
C ASN A 60 22.30 -7.59 -11.46
N ILE A 61 21.16 -7.00 -11.80
CA ILE A 61 20.09 -7.68 -12.54
C ILE A 61 20.61 -8.06 -13.93
N LYS A 62 20.53 -9.35 -14.29
CA LYS A 62 21.04 -9.89 -15.56
C LYS A 62 20.30 -9.32 -16.78
N SER A 63 18.96 -9.25 -16.70
CA SER A 63 18.11 -8.71 -17.77
C SER A 63 18.26 -7.19 -17.88
N LYS A 64 18.70 -6.70 -19.05
CA LYS A 64 18.83 -5.25 -19.31
C LYS A 64 17.48 -4.53 -19.20
N GLN A 65 16.41 -5.15 -19.70
CA GLN A 65 15.07 -4.57 -19.69
C GLN A 65 14.57 -4.40 -18.25
N THR A 66 14.58 -5.48 -17.48
CA THR A 66 14.16 -5.51 -16.07
C THR A 66 14.97 -4.55 -15.22
N ARG A 67 16.30 -4.52 -15.41
CA ARG A 67 17.17 -3.55 -14.74
C ARG A 67 16.74 -2.11 -15.00
N THR A 68 16.46 -1.76 -16.26
CA THR A 68 16.07 -0.40 -16.64
C THR A 68 14.70 -0.04 -16.08
N ASN A 69 13.76 -0.98 -16.08
CA ASN A 69 12.41 -0.79 -15.57
C ASN A 69 12.40 -0.60 -14.05
N VAL A 70 13.11 -1.43 -13.29
CA VAL A 70 13.24 -1.29 -11.83
C VAL A 70 13.95 0.01 -11.46
N GLN A 71 15.04 0.37 -12.15
CA GLN A 71 15.74 1.64 -11.91
C GLN A 71 14.85 2.86 -12.18
N SER A 72 14.06 2.81 -13.25
CA SER A 72 13.11 3.87 -13.60
C SER A 72 12.01 3.99 -12.54
N ALA A 73 11.49 2.86 -12.06
CA ALA A 73 10.49 2.83 -10.98
C ALA A 73 11.04 3.43 -9.68
N ILE A 74 12.22 3.01 -9.22
CA ILE A 74 12.85 3.57 -8.01
C ILE A 74 13.08 5.08 -8.16
N SER A 75 13.56 5.53 -9.32
CA SER A 75 13.77 6.96 -9.59
C SER A 75 12.46 7.75 -9.53
N SER A 76 11.38 7.16 -10.04
CA SER A 76 10.03 7.71 -10.02
C SER A 76 9.45 7.83 -8.61
N ILE A 77 9.71 6.82 -7.76
CA ILE A 77 9.35 6.83 -6.33
C ILE A 77 10.14 7.92 -5.60
N LEU A 78 11.47 7.95 -5.78
CA LEU A 78 12.35 8.96 -5.17
C LEU A 78 11.95 10.38 -5.55
N ALA A 79 11.55 10.62 -6.80
CA ALA A 79 11.08 11.92 -7.26
C ALA A 79 9.79 12.36 -6.54
N ARG A 80 8.86 11.43 -6.26
CA ARG A 80 7.61 11.73 -5.55
C ARG A 80 7.81 11.87 -4.04
N LEU A 81 8.66 11.04 -3.43
CA LEU A 81 8.97 11.13 -2.01
C LEU A 81 9.60 12.47 -1.62
N LYS A 82 10.28 13.17 -2.54
CA LYS A 82 10.82 14.52 -2.29
C LYS A 82 9.77 15.55 -1.87
N TYR A 83 8.50 15.38 -2.28
CA TYR A 83 7.42 16.29 -1.90
C TYR A 83 6.92 16.04 -0.47
N TYR A 84 7.28 14.91 0.15
CA TYR A 84 6.87 14.54 1.49
C TYR A 84 8.02 14.77 2.49
N LYS A 85 7.82 15.71 3.42
CA LYS A 85 8.78 15.92 4.53
C LYS A 85 8.67 14.82 5.59
N ARG A 86 7.45 14.30 5.80
CA ARG A 86 7.09 13.22 6.72
C ARG A 86 5.98 12.38 6.09
N PRO A 87 5.82 11.11 6.46
CA PRO A 87 4.66 10.35 6.05
C PRO A 87 3.36 10.97 6.59
N PRO A 88 2.21 10.76 5.93
CA PRO A 88 0.88 11.07 6.47
C PRO A 88 0.59 10.35 7.79
N GLU A 89 -0.48 10.73 8.48
CA GLU A 89 -0.84 10.19 9.80
C GLU A 89 -1.05 8.67 9.80
N ASN A 90 -1.57 8.13 8.69
CA ASN A 90 -1.76 6.68 8.52
C ASN A 90 -0.59 5.99 7.79
N GLY A 91 0.48 6.73 7.46
CA GLY A 91 1.53 6.27 6.57
C GLY A 91 1.16 6.41 5.09
N MET A 92 1.88 5.70 4.22
CA MET A 92 1.59 5.69 2.79
C MET A 92 1.97 4.36 2.15
N ALA A 93 1.22 3.96 1.14
CA ALA A 93 1.55 2.86 0.23
C ALA A 93 1.94 3.45 -1.14
N VAL A 94 3.03 2.96 -1.72
CA VAL A 94 3.52 3.38 -3.03
C VAL A 94 3.60 2.16 -3.93
N PHE A 95 2.94 2.25 -5.07
CA PHE A 95 2.92 1.22 -6.10
C PHE A 95 3.50 1.82 -7.37
N CYS A 96 4.65 1.33 -7.80
CA CYS A 96 5.31 1.84 -9.00
C CYS A 96 5.88 0.73 -9.85
N GLY A 97 5.67 0.80 -11.16
CA GLY A 97 6.31 -0.12 -12.08
C GLY A 97 5.86 0.11 -13.51
N THR A 98 6.52 -0.62 -14.41
CA THR A 98 6.22 -0.57 -15.83
C THR A 98 5.11 -1.58 -16.14
N ILE A 99 3.99 -1.09 -16.67
CA ILE A 99 2.85 -1.92 -17.08
C ILE A 99 2.66 -1.86 -18.60
N ASN A 100 2.05 -2.90 -19.16
CA ASN A 100 1.71 -2.92 -20.58
C ASN A 100 0.45 -2.07 -20.83
N ALA A 101 0.60 -0.94 -21.54
CA ALA A 101 -0.50 -0.04 -21.85
C ALA A 101 -1.26 -0.42 -23.14
N GLY A 102 -1.03 -1.64 -23.65
CA GLY A 102 -1.61 -2.17 -24.89
C GLY A 102 -0.64 -2.12 -26.08
N GLY A 103 -0.60 -3.22 -26.84
CA GLY A 103 0.37 -3.41 -27.93
C GLY A 103 1.81 -3.51 -27.42
N ASP A 104 2.77 -2.96 -28.18
CA ASP A 104 4.20 -2.90 -27.83
C ASP A 104 4.57 -1.69 -26.93
N ARG A 105 3.58 -0.99 -26.37
CA ARG A 105 3.83 0.21 -25.56
C ARG A 105 3.76 -0.12 -24.07
N THR A 106 4.86 0.16 -23.38
CA THR A 106 4.93 0.10 -21.93
C THR A 106 4.80 1.51 -21.34
N SER A 107 4.11 1.61 -20.19
CA SER A 107 3.93 2.86 -19.46
C SER A 107 4.42 2.67 -18.03
N LEU A 108 5.19 3.65 -17.54
CA LEU A 108 5.60 3.70 -16.14
C LEU A 108 4.50 4.36 -15.33
N GLU A 109 3.83 3.60 -14.47
CA GLU A 109 2.83 4.11 -13.57
C GLU A 109 3.34 4.12 -12.13
N CYS A 110 2.95 5.14 -11.38
CA CYS A 110 3.29 5.26 -9.97
C CYS A 110 2.13 5.94 -9.24
N GLU A 111 1.54 5.19 -8.33
CA GLU A 111 0.41 5.61 -7.50
C GLU A 111 0.86 5.67 -6.04
N ILE A 112 0.47 6.72 -5.34
CA ILE A 112 0.69 6.88 -3.90
C ILE A 112 -0.68 6.94 -3.25
N ILE A 113 -0.86 6.09 -2.25
CA ILE A 113 -2.13 5.88 -1.58
C ILE A 113 -1.93 6.11 -0.09
N GLU A 114 -2.78 6.95 0.48
CA GLU A 114 -2.92 7.05 1.93
C GLU A 114 -3.94 6.00 2.40
N PRO A 115 -3.53 5.05 3.26
CA PRO A 115 -4.44 4.02 3.74
C PRO A 115 -5.46 4.60 4.73
N PRO A 116 -6.67 4.00 4.82
CA PRO A 116 -7.70 4.47 5.75
C PRO A 116 -7.34 4.25 7.22
N GLU A 117 -6.47 3.28 7.49
CA GLU A 117 -5.95 2.93 8.81
C GLU A 117 -4.42 2.98 8.80
N PRO A 118 -3.77 3.26 9.95
CA PRO A 118 -2.32 3.35 10.02
C PRO A 118 -1.65 2.00 9.69
N LEU A 119 -0.61 2.06 8.85
CA LEU A 119 0.25 0.93 8.57
C LEU A 119 1.15 0.63 9.77
N ASN A 120 1.24 -0.63 10.16
CA ASN A 120 2.08 -1.07 11.29
C ASN A 120 3.45 -1.56 10.85
N THR A 121 3.62 -1.92 9.58
CA THR A 121 4.82 -2.57 9.07
C THR A 121 5.38 -1.85 7.86
N TYR A 122 6.71 -1.82 7.79
CA TYR A 122 7.42 -1.40 6.59
C TYR A 122 7.64 -2.59 5.67
N ILE A 123 7.27 -2.46 4.40
CA ILE A 123 7.43 -3.51 3.40
C ILE A 123 8.03 -2.88 2.16
N TYR A 124 9.09 -3.48 1.61
CA TYR A 124 9.60 -3.20 0.28
C TYR A 124 9.69 -4.52 -0.48
N ARG A 125 9.00 -4.62 -1.61
CA ARG A 125 8.97 -5.83 -2.43
C ARG A 125 8.93 -5.48 -3.91
N CYS A 126 9.74 -6.17 -4.69
CA CYS A 126 9.68 -6.15 -6.15
C CYS A 126 9.13 -7.50 -6.63
N SER A 127 8.07 -7.48 -7.44
CA SER A 127 7.39 -8.67 -7.95
C SER A 127 6.81 -8.40 -9.34
N SER A 128 6.15 -9.39 -9.95
CA SER A 128 5.39 -9.23 -11.18
C SER A 128 3.99 -8.64 -10.97
N THR A 129 3.50 -8.67 -9.74
CA THR A 129 2.22 -8.12 -9.30
C THR A 129 2.43 -7.18 -8.10
N PHE A 130 1.48 -6.28 -7.85
CA PHE A 130 1.51 -5.45 -6.65
C PHE A 130 1.07 -6.25 -5.41
N GLU A 131 1.74 -6.03 -4.28
CA GLU A 131 1.40 -6.66 -3.01
C GLU A 131 0.27 -5.87 -2.34
N LEU A 132 -0.97 -6.24 -2.59
CA LEU A 132 -2.16 -5.49 -2.12
C LEU A 132 -2.78 -6.07 -0.85
N GLU A 133 -2.30 -7.23 -0.39
CA GLU A 133 -2.85 -7.97 0.76
C GLU A 133 -3.03 -7.07 2.01
N PRO A 134 -2.04 -6.24 2.44
CA PRO A 134 -2.21 -5.39 3.61
C PRO A 134 -3.36 -4.38 3.48
N LEU A 135 -3.63 -3.85 2.28
CA LEU A 135 -4.72 -2.90 2.04
C LEU A 135 -6.06 -3.59 1.83
N GLN A 136 -6.05 -4.81 1.29
CA GLN A 136 -7.26 -5.62 1.15
C GLN A 136 -7.78 -6.08 2.51
N GLU A 137 -6.90 -6.43 3.44
CA GLU A 137 -7.29 -6.75 4.82
C GLU A 137 -7.99 -5.57 5.51
N MET A 138 -7.57 -4.33 5.24
CA MET A 138 -8.22 -3.12 5.77
C MET A 138 -9.63 -2.88 5.21
N LEU A 139 -9.94 -3.44 4.04
CA LEU A 139 -11.30 -3.42 3.48
C LEU A 139 -12.19 -4.52 4.07
N GLY A 140 -11.61 -5.54 4.69
CA GLY A 140 -12.33 -6.59 5.38
C GLY A 140 -13.21 -6.02 6.48
N GLU A 141 -14.45 -6.49 6.57
CA GLU A 141 -15.30 -6.15 7.71
C GLU A 141 -14.68 -6.73 8.97
N LYS A 142 -14.22 -5.86 9.88
CA LYS A 142 -13.85 -6.26 11.23
C LYS A 142 -15.12 -6.66 11.95
N GLU A 143 -15.37 -7.96 12.03
CA GLU A 143 -16.46 -8.48 12.86
C GLU A 143 -16.15 -8.11 14.32
N VAL A 144 -16.99 -7.25 14.88
CA VAL A 144 -16.92 -6.87 16.29
C VAL A 144 -17.88 -7.76 17.06
N TYR A 145 -17.33 -8.69 17.82
CA TYR A 145 -18.10 -9.56 18.69
C TYR A 145 -18.32 -8.88 20.04
N GLY A 146 -19.58 -8.67 20.40
CA GLY A 146 -19.97 -8.24 21.74
C GLY A 146 -20.01 -9.44 22.68
N LEU A 147 -19.13 -9.47 23.68
CA LEU A 147 -19.11 -10.47 24.73
C LEU A 147 -19.79 -9.89 25.96
N ILE A 148 -20.90 -10.52 26.36
CA ILE A 148 -21.59 -10.19 27.60
C ILE A 148 -21.46 -11.39 28.52
N VAL A 149 -20.75 -11.21 29.63
CA VAL A 149 -20.60 -12.22 30.67
C VAL A 149 -21.45 -11.77 31.85
N ILE A 150 -22.43 -12.60 32.24
CA ILE A 150 -23.34 -12.29 33.36
C ILE A 150 -23.17 -13.38 34.42
N ASP A 151 -22.85 -12.96 35.64
CA ASP A 151 -22.92 -13.78 36.86
C ASP A 151 -23.93 -13.17 37.85
N ARG A 152 -24.27 -13.89 38.91
CA ARG A 152 -25.27 -13.47 39.91
C ARG A 152 -24.88 -12.20 40.68
N ARG A 153 -23.59 -11.83 40.71
CA ARG A 153 -23.08 -10.66 41.44
C ARG A 153 -22.62 -9.52 40.53
N GLU A 154 -22.31 -9.81 39.28
CA GLU A 154 -21.63 -8.86 38.40
C GLU A 154 -21.81 -9.25 36.92
N ALA A 155 -21.70 -8.25 36.04
CA ALA A 155 -21.73 -8.44 34.61
C ALA A 155 -20.60 -7.64 33.96
N TYR A 156 -19.97 -8.25 32.95
CA TYR A 156 -18.89 -7.66 32.18
C TYR A 156 -19.32 -7.56 30.72
N ILE A 157 -19.01 -6.42 30.11
CA ILE A 157 -19.19 -6.17 28.68
C ILE A 157 -17.81 -5.97 28.08
N GLY A 158 -17.49 -6.77 27.08
CA GLY A 158 -16.26 -6.68 26.31
C GLY A 158 -16.56 -6.66 24.81
N PHE A 159 -15.71 -5.98 24.05
CA PHE A 159 -15.72 -6.04 22.60
C PHE A 159 -14.49 -6.81 22.14
N LEU A 160 -14.70 -7.90 21.43
CA LEU A 160 -13.64 -8.63 20.75
C LEU A 160 -13.64 -8.20 19.28
N ARG A 161 -12.53 -7.59 18.85
CA ARG A 161 -12.28 -7.29 17.43
C ARG A 161 -11.32 -8.37 16.91
N GLY A 162 -11.82 -9.26 16.05
CA GLY A 162 -11.01 -10.30 15.42
C GLY A 162 -10.72 -9.98 13.97
N ASN A 163 -9.50 -10.27 13.52
CA ASN A 163 -9.26 -10.67 12.14
C ASN A 163 -9.30 -12.20 12.12
N ARG A 164 -9.96 -12.77 11.10
CA ARG A 164 -10.09 -14.22 10.91
C ARG A 164 -8.72 -14.90 10.81
#